data_AF-A0A8J1ZYU7-F1
#
_entry.id   AF-A0A8J1ZYU7-F1
#
_cell.length_a   1.000
_cell.length_b   1.000
_cell.length_c   1.000
_cell.angle_alpha   90.00
_cell.angle_beta   90.00
_cell.angle_gamma   90.00
#
_symmetry.space_group_name_H-M   'P 1'
#
loop_
_entity.id
_entity.type
_entity.pdbx_description
1 polymer ?
#
loop_
_entity_poly.entity_id
_entity_poly.type
_entity_poly.pdbx_seq_one_letter_code
_entity_poly.pdbx_strand_id
1 'polypeptide(L)'
;IAWVLDPDACYQVVHNKQESWAERQKKMGKVEKARFNALKVLANFFLAQLEMYAEMTLDRQVNAIGAIEKEYFYELVVCGVWHPTLPEQVRSRFAALTDNLWIDRHPHYEMEVPNYVRRYYGNNTQDMLFNVPRFELLVPPTGA
;
A
#
# COMPACT_ATOMS: atom_id res chain seq x y z
N ILE A 1 17.86 0.40 -13.40
CA ILE A 1 18.47 1.34 -12.43
C ILE A 1 18.22 0.88 -11.00
N ALA A 2 16.99 0.51 -10.65
CA ALA A 2 16.61 0.07 -9.30
C ALA A 2 17.42 -1.12 -8.72
N TRP A 3 17.93 -2.03 -9.56
CA TRP A 3 18.75 -3.18 -9.09
C TRP A 3 20.00 -2.78 -8.28
N VAL A 4 20.47 -1.53 -8.41
CA VAL A 4 21.62 -1.02 -7.66
C VAL A 4 21.30 -0.77 -6.18
N LEU A 5 20.02 -0.66 -5.81
CA LEU A 5 19.56 -0.49 -4.43
C LEU A 5 19.70 -1.78 -3.63
N ASP A 6 19.35 -2.90 -4.25
CA ASP A 6 19.50 -4.25 -3.70
C ASP A 6 20.20 -5.14 -4.73
N PRO A 7 21.53 -5.02 -4.87
CA PRO A 7 22.26 -5.74 -5.89
C PRO A 7 22.33 -7.24 -5.58
N ASP A 8 22.24 -7.67 -4.32
CA ASP A 8 22.31 -9.09 -3.98
C ASP A 8 21.08 -9.84 -4.49
N ALA A 9 19.88 -9.27 -4.31
CA ALA A 9 18.63 -9.87 -4.80
C ALA A 9 18.42 -9.64 -6.31
N CYS A 10 18.73 -8.43 -6.81
CA CYS A 10 18.34 -8.06 -8.18
C CYS A 10 19.40 -8.35 -9.25
N TYR A 11 20.68 -8.60 -8.89
CA TYR A 11 21.74 -8.78 -9.88
C TYR A 11 21.49 -9.98 -10.79
N GLN A 12 21.05 -11.11 -10.22
CA GLN A 12 20.77 -12.34 -10.98
C GLN A 12 19.62 -12.17 -11.97
N VAL A 13 18.62 -11.34 -11.62
CA VAL A 13 17.47 -11.05 -12.49
C VAL A 13 17.89 -10.24 -13.72
N VAL A 14 18.79 -9.27 -13.53
CA VAL A 14 19.22 -8.36 -14.60
C VAL A 14 20.32 -8.96 -15.46
N HIS A 15 21.28 -9.62 -14.82
CA HIS A 15 22.42 -10.23 -15.47
C HIS A 15 22.26 -11.73 -15.36
N ASN A 16 21.56 -12.30 -16.36
CA ASN A 16 21.21 -13.72 -16.52
C ASN A 16 22.44 -14.65 -16.50
N LYS A 17 23.12 -14.77 -15.35
CA LYS A 17 24.45 -15.33 -15.16
C LYS A 17 24.57 -16.09 -13.84
N GLN A 18 25.50 -17.05 -13.81
CA GLN A 18 25.84 -17.89 -12.65
C GLN A 18 26.69 -17.19 -11.59
N GLU A 19 27.27 -16.02 -11.89
CA GLU A 19 28.17 -15.32 -10.96
C GLU A 19 27.38 -14.53 -9.90
N SER A 20 27.81 -14.63 -8.63
CA SER A 20 27.25 -13.84 -7.54
C SER A 20 27.65 -12.36 -7.65
N TRP A 21 26.82 -11.45 -7.13
CA TRP A 21 27.15 -10.02 -7.09
C TRP A 21 28.48 -9.75 -6.37
N ALA A 22 28.73 -10.44 -5.26
CA ALA A 22 29.95 -10.32 -4.47
C ALA A 22 31.23 -10.62 -5.28
N GLU A 23 31.18 -11.62 -6.17
CA GLU A 23 32.30 -11.93 -7.08
C GLU A 23 32.47 -10.86 -8.16
N ARG A 24 31.36 -10.38 -8.73
CA ARG A 24 31.40 -9.31 -9.73
C ARG A 24 31.96 -8.02 -9.14
N GLN A 25 31.58 -7.68 -7.90
CA GLN A 25 32.02 -6.47 -7.22
C GLN A 25 33.55 -6.44 -7.04
N LYS A 26 34.16 -7.59 -6.75
CA LYS A 26 35.62 -7.73 -6.62
C LYS A 26 36.35 -7.58 -7.96
N LYS A 27 35.74 -8.06 -9.06
CA LYS A 27 36.30 -7.98 -10.42
C LYS A 27 36.07 -6.62 -11.10
N MET A 28 35.36 -5.70 -10.44
CA MET A 28 34.89 -4.46 -11.05
C MET A 28 36.02 -3.45 -11.27
N GLY A 29 36.19 -3.00 -12.50
CA GLY A 29 37.18 -1.96 -12.84
C GLY A 29 36.80 -0.57 -12.30
N LYS A 30 37.75 0.36 -12.29
CA LYS A 30 37.56 1.74 -11.76
C LYS A 30 36.41 2.48 -12.46
N VAL A 31 36.29 2.35 -13.78
CA VAL A 31 35.23 3.00 -14.59
C VAL A 31 33.87 2.38 -14.31
N GLU A 32 33.78 1.05 -14.24
CA GLU A 32 32.54 0.34 -13.92
C GLU A 32 32.04 0.69 -12.51
N LYS A 33 32.95 0.79 -11.54
CA LYS A 33 32.64 1.20 -10.17
C LYS A 33 32.10 2.64 -10.11
N ALA A 34 32.69 3.56 -10.88
CA ALA A 34 32.19 4.93 -10.99
C ALA A 34 30.77 4.97 -11.57
N ARG A 35 30.51 4.19 -12.63
CA ARG A 35 29.18 4.08 -13.24
C ARG A 35 28.16 3.47 -12.27
N PHE A 36 28.52 2.44 -11.53
CA PHE A 36 27.66 1.84 -10.51
C PHE A 36 27.29 2.86 -9.42
N ASN A 37 28.26 3.64 -8.94
CA ASN A 37 27.99 4.70 -7.97
C ASN A 37 27.06 5.78 -8.53
N ALA A 38 27.24 6.19 -9.79
CA ALA A 38 26.34 7.15 -10.44
C ALA A 38 24.91 6.60 -10.55
N LEU A 39 24.75 5.33 -10.92
CA LEU A 39 23.44 4.67 -10.93
C LEU A 39 22.81 4.57 -9.53
N LYS A 40 23.63 4.38 -8.49
CA LYS A 40 23.16 4.37 -7.10
C LYS A 40 22.58 5.72 -6.69
N VAL A 41 23.25 6.81 -7.06
CA VAL A 41 22.76 8.18 -6.82
C VAL A 41 21.42 8.39 -7.53
N LEU A 42 21.30 7.98 -8.79
CA LEU A 42 20.04 8.09 -9.53
C LEU A 42 18.92 7.23 -8.92
N ALA A 43 19.23 6.02 -8.46
CA ALA A 43 18.24 5.16 -7.82
C ALA A 43 17.74 5.75 -6.50
N ASN A 44 18.65 6.31 -5.68
CA ASN A 44 18.28 7.00 -4.45
C ASN A 44 17.46 8.27 -4.71
N PHE A 45 17.81 9.02 -5.77
CA PHE A 45 17.03 10.18 -6.18
C PHE A 45 15.59 9.79 -6.54
N PHE A 46 15.41 8.69 -7.28
CA PHE A 46 14.10 8.17 -7.63
C PHE A 46 13.30 7.72 -6.38
N LEU A 47 13.95 7.07 -5.41
CA LEU A 47 13.30 6.73 -4.14
C LEU A 47 12.83 7.97 -3.38
N ALA A 48 13.69 8.98 -3.27
CA ALA A 48 13.36 10.24 -2.60
C ALA A 48 12.23 10.98 -3.32
N GLN A 49 12.17 10.89 -4.65
CA GLN A 49 11.10 11.45 -5.46
C GLN A 49 9.75 10.77 -5.17
N LEU A 50 9.72 9.43 -5.11
CA LEU A 50 8.50 8.69 -4.74
C LEU A 50 8.04 9.01 -3.31
N GLU A 51 8.98 9.12 -2.37
CA GLU A 51 8.69 9.50 -0.99
C GLU A 51 8.12 10.92 -0.91
N MET A 52 8.73 11.87 -1.62
CA MET A 52 8.21 13.24 -1.73
C MET A 52 6.78 13.26 -2.28
N TYR A 53 6.48 12.46 -3.30
CA TYR A 53 5.12 12.38 -3.84
C TYR A 53 4.12 11.80 -2.85
N ALA A 54 4.50 10.77 -2.10
CA ALA A 54 3.64 10.22 -1.05
C ALA A 54 3.36 11.27 0.04
N GLU A 55 4.37 12.02 0.48
CA GLU A 55 4.20 13.10 1.47
C GLU A 55 3.34 14.25 0.94
N MET A 56 3.45 14.58 -0.36
CA MET A 56 2.63 15.63 -0.97
C MET A 56 1.14 15.26 -1.07
N THR A 57 0.81 13.97 -1.14
CA THR A 57 -0.57 13.48 -1.22
C THR A 57 -1.16 13.10 0.14
N LEU A 58 -0.38 13.25 1.22
CA LEU A 58 -0.82 13.00 2.59
C LEU A 58 -1.99 13.92 2.97
N ASP A 59 -2.89 13.44 3.84
CA ASP A 59 -4.08 14.18 4.32
C ASP A 59 -4.99 14.72 3.20
N ARG A 60 -5.26 13.89 2.18
CA ARG A 60 -6.28 14.20 1.15
C ARG A 60 -6.03 15.50 0.39
N GLN A 61 -4.77 15.86 0.13
CA GLN A 61 -4.45 17.05 -0.67
C GLN A 61 -4.87 16.87 -2.13
N VAL A 62 -6.13 17.22 -2.44
CA VAL A 62 -6.80 16.95 -3.73
C VAL A 62 -6.05 17.55 -4.93
N ASN A 63 -5.38 18.69 -4.72
CA ASN A 63 -4.59 19.35 -5.77
C ASN A 63 -3.36 18.52 -6.17
N ALA A 64 -2.63 17.98 -5.18
CA ALA A 64 -1.47 17.13 -5.42
C ALA A 64 -1.91 15.78 -6.00
N ILE A 65 -2.98 15.19 -5.45
CA ILE A 65 -3.56 13.93 -5.95
C ILE A 65 -3.94 14.08 -7.43
N GLY A 66 -4.68 15.12 -7.80
CA GLY A 66 -5.11 15.33 -9.18
C GLY A 66 -3.97 15.67 -10.17
N ALA A 67 -2.84 16.16 -9.68
CA ALA A 67 -1.64 16.38 -10.50
C ALA A 67 -0.86 15.07 -10.68
N ILE A 68 -0.62 14.33 -9.60
CA ILE A 68 0.19 13.11 -9.59
C ILE A 68 -0.53 11.96 -10.28
N GLU A 69 -1.87 11.85 -10.14
CA GLU A 69 -2.69 10.82 -10.79
C GLU A 69 -2.59 10.86 -12.34
N LYS A 70 -2.23 12.02 -12.92
CA LYS A 70 -2.04 12.15 -14.38
C LYS A 70 -0.74 11.50 -14.87
N GLU A 71 0.28 11.45 -14.02
CA GLU A 71 1.59 10.88 -14.36
C GLU A 71 1.72 9.44 -13.85
N TYR A 72 1.16 9.17 -12.67
CA TYR A 72 1.19 7.86 -12.02
C TYR A 72 -0.21 7.23 -12.04
N PHE A 73 -0.50 6.54 -13.13
CA PHE A 73 -1.75 5.77 -13.27
C PHE A 73 -1.81 4.62 -12.25
N TYR A 74 -3.03 4.23 -11.88
CA TYR A 74 -3.28 3.17 -10.91
C TYR A 74 -2.57 1.86 -11.29
N GLU A 75 -2.66 1.46 -12.56
CA GLU A 75 -2.03 0.23 -13.07
C GLU A 75 -0.51 0.27 -12.91
N LEU A 76 0.11 1.43 -13.12
CA LEU A 76 1.55 1.60 -13.00
C LEU A 76 2.01 1.46 -11.54
N VAL A 77 1.29 2.09 -10.61
CA VAL A 77 1.63 2.03 -9.19
C VAL A 77 1.41 0.62 -8.64
N VAL A 78 0.30 -0.04 -8.99
CA VAL A 78 0.02 -1.43 -8.60
C VAL A 78 1.06 -2.40 -9.17
N CYS A 79 1.48 -2.23 -10.43
CA CYS A 79 2.59 -2.99 -11.00
C CYS A 79 3.88 -2.77 -10.19
N GLY A 80 4.13 -1.54 -9.75
CA GLY A 80 5.27 -1.16 -8.92
C GLY A 80 5.27 -1.84 -7.54
N VAL A 81 4.10 -2.05 -6.94
CA VAL A 81 3.95 -2.77 -5.66
C VAL A 81 4.09 -4.29 -5.85
N TRP A 82 3.46 -4.84 -6.88
CA TRP A 82 3.35 -6.28 -7.07
C TRP A 82 4.64 -6.93 -7.58
N HIS A 83 5.42 -6.26 -8.43
CA HIS A 83 6.48 -6.92 -9.18
C HIS A 83 7.62 -7.40 -8.28
N PRO A 84 7.85 -8.73 -8.14
CA PRO A 84 8.81 -9.27 -7.16
C PRO A 84 10.28 -9.02 -7.50
N THR A 85 10.59 -8.57 -8.72
CA THR A 85 11.96 -8.29 -9.17
C THR A 85 12.44 -6.91 -8.74
N LEU A 86 11.52 -6.05 -8.27
CA LEU A 86 11.86 -4.73 -7.75
C LEU A 86 12.37 -4.83 -6.31
N PRO A 87 13.39 -4.03 -5.95
CA PRO A 87 13.84 -3.93 -4.57
C PRO A 87 12.67 -3.60 -3.63
N GLU A 88 12.70 -4.18 -2.43
CA GLU A 88 11.68 -3.94 -1.41
C GLU A 88 11.50 -2.45 -1.09
N GLN A 89 12.59 -1.69 -1.07
CA GLN A 89 12.60 -0.25 -0.86
C GLN A 89 11.75 0.50 -1.90
N VAL A 90 11.72 0.05 -3.15
CA VAL A 90 10.92 0.69 -4.20
C VAL A 90 9.45 0.31 -4.03
N ARG A 91 9.20 -0.97 -3.74
CA ARG A 91 7.83 -1.50 -3.54
C ARG A 91 7.13 -0.85 -2.34
N SER A 92 7.85 -0.65 -1.24
CA SER A 92 7.28 0.00 -0.05
C SER A 92 6.88 1.45 -0.32
N ARG A 93 7.68 2.20 -1.10
CA ARG A 93 7.34 3.58 -1.49
C ARG A 93 6.17 3.65 -2.47
N PHE A 94 6.08 2.72 -3.42
CA PHE A 94 4.88 2.61 -4.26
C PHE A 94 3.64 2.22 -3.45
N ALA A 95 3.79 1.38 -2.42
CA ALA A 95 2.67 1.01 -1.56
C ALA A 95 2.17 2.24 -0.76
N ALA A 96 3.08 3.02 -0.16
CA ALA A 96 2.73 4.28 0.50
C ALA A 96 2.05 5.28 -0.44
N LEU A 97 2.57 5.40 -1.67
CA LEU A 97 1.95 6.25 -2.69
C LEU A 97 0.55 5.76 -3.09
N THR A 98 0.34 4.44 -3.15
CA THR A 98 -0.97 3.83 -3.45
C THR A 98 -1.98 4.15 -2.36
N ASP A 99 -1.55 4.03 -1.10
CA ASP A 99 -2.37 4.30 0.07
C ASP A 99 -2.88 5.75 0.04
N ASN A 100 -1.97 6.70 -0.15
CA ASN A 100 -2.33 8.12 -0.13
C ASN A 100 -3.17 8.55 -1.36
N LEU A 101 -2.92 7.98 -2.54
CA LEU A 101 -3.63 8.38 -3.78
C LEU A 101 -5.03 7.76 -3.91
N TRP A 102 -5.21 6.48 -3.55
CA TRP A 102 -6.45 5.75 -3.81
C TRP A 102 -7.17 5.27 -2.57
N ILE A 103 -6.46 4.94 -1.49
CA ILE A 103 -7.08 4.49 -0.25
C ILE A 103 -7.53 5.72 0.54
N ASP A 104 -6.65 6.66 0.88
CA ASP A 104 -7.03 7.85 1.63
C ASP A 104 -7.74 8.94 0.78
N ARG A 105 -8.21 8.63 -0.42
CA ARG A 105 -8.81 9.64 -1.33
C ARG A 105 -10.14 10.22 -0.83
N HIS A 106 -10.96 9.40 -0.19
CA HIS A 106 -12.33 9.75 0.21
C HIS A 106 -12.50 9.54 1.71
N PRO A 107 -13.41 10.29 2.35
CA PRO A 107 -13.75 10.05 3.75
C PRO A 107 -14.38 8.67 3.88
N HIS A 108 -13.55 7.69 4.22
CA HIS A 108 -14.01 6.42 4.73
C HIS A 108 -14.61 6.67 6.10
N TYR A 109 -15.87 6.29 6.28
CA TYR A 109 -16.47 6.24 7.60
C TYR A 109 -15.86 5.07 8.35
N GLU A 110 -15.41 5.32 9.57
CA GLU A 110 -15.02 4.24 10.48
C GLU A 110 -16.24 3.34 10.68
N MET A 111 -16.12 2.07 10.29
CA MET A 111 -17.18 1.10 10.51
C MET A 111 -17.24 0.80 11.99
N GLU A 112 -18.37 1.11 12.64
CA GLU A 112 -18.58 0.71 14.03
C GLU A 112 -18.50 -0.82 14.13
N VAL A 113 -17.59 -1.31 14.97
CA VAL A 113 -17.56 -2.73 15.32
C VAL A 113 -18.90 -3.12 15.96
N PRO A 114 -19.37 -4.37 15.81
CA PRO A 114 -20.65 -4.79 16.34
C PRO A 114 -20.80 -4.40 17.81
N ASN A 115 -21.74 -3.51 18.09
CA ASN A 115 -22.01 -3.07 19.44
C ASN A 115 -22.54 -4.26 20.26
N TYR A 116 -21.85 -4.60 21.35
CA TYR A 116 -22.31 -5.61 22.31
C TYR A 116 -23.63 -5.20 23.00
N VAL A 117 -23.94 -3.90 22.97
CA VAL A 117 -25.19 -3.34 23.48
C VAL A 117 -26.21 -3.27 22.34
N ARG A 118 -27.16 -4.21 22.33
CA ARG A 118 -28.36 -4.09 21.48
C ARG A 118 -29.35 -3.14 22.14
N ARG A 119 -29.68 -2.03 21.49
CA ARG A 119 -30.80 -1.17 21.92
C ARG A 119 -32.11 -1.93 21.71
N TYR A 120 -32.84 -2.21 22.79
CA TYR A 120 -34.10 -2.96 22.74
C TYR A 120 -35.32 -2.10 22.34
N TYR A 121 -35.18 -0.76 22.34
CA TYR A 121 -36.26 0.17 22.02
C TYR A 121 -35.96 0.89 20.71
N GLY A 122 -36.58 0.42 19.63
CA GLY A 122 -36.45 0.99 18.31
C GLY A 122 -37.30 0.22 17.30
N ASN A 123 -38.62 0.34 17.42
CA ASN A 123 -39.54 0.01 16.32
C ASN A 123 -39.31 1.05 15.19
N ASN A 124 -38.22 0.92 14.44
CA ASN A 124 -38.11 1.49 13.10
C ASN A 124 -38.05 0.31 12.13
N THR A 125 -39.08 0.25 11.30
CA THR A 125 -39.50 -0.83 10.40
C THR A 125 -38.55 -1.07 9.21
N GLN A 126 -37.23 -0.92 9.38
CA GLN A 126 -36.25 -1.20 8.32
C GLN A 126 -35.27 -2.35 8.63
N ASP A 127 -35.24 -2.88 9.86
CA ASP A 127 -34.42 -4.04 10.22
C ASP A 127 -35.10 -5.39 9.89
N MET A 128 -35.62 -5.54 8.67
CA MET A 128 -36.22 -6.79 8.17
C MET A 128 -35.19 -7.84 7.72
N LEU A 129 -33.89 -7.71 8.01
CA LEU A 129 -32.87 -8.66 7.55
C LEU A 129 -32.45 -9.72 8.57
N PHE A 130 -32.84 -9.58 9.85
CA PHE A 130 -32.53 -10.60 10.86
C PHE A 130 -33.79 -10.99 11.63
N ASN A 131 -34.50 -11.96 11.07
CA ASN A 131 -35.66 -12.62 11.68
C ASN A 131 -35.17 -13.46 12.89
N VAL A 132 -34.98 -12.81 14.04
CA VAL A 132 -34.69 -13.53 15.29
C VAL A 132 -36.01 -14.02 15.88
N PRO A 133 -36.19 -15.32 16.19
CA PRO A 133 -37.44 -15.81 16.75
C PRO A 133 -37.71 -15.15 18.10
N ARG A 134 -38.90 -14.54 18.20
CA ARG A 134 -39.40 -13.90 19.41
C ARG A 134 -39.74 -15.00 20.42
N PHE A 135 -38.86 -15.24 21.39
CA PHE A 135 -39.24 -16.03 22.55
C PHE A 135 -40.13 -15.15 23.42
N GLU A 136 -41.43 -15.46 23.42
CA GLU A 136 -42.39 -14.86 24.35
C GLU A 136 -41.95 -15.23 25.76
N LEU A 137 -41.43 -14.25 26.49
CA LEU A 137 -41.26 -14.39 27.93
C LEU A 137 -42.66 -14.54 28.52
N LEU A 138 -42.92 -15.72 29.11
CA LEU A 138 -44.11 -16.03 29.88
C LEU A 138 -44.32 -14.94 30.94
N VAL A 139 -45.22 -13.99 30.65
CA VAL A 139 -45.75 -13.08 31.66
C VAL A 139 -46.62 -13.94 32.57
N PRO A 140 -46.32 -14.08 33.87
CA PRO A 140 -47.19 -14.82 34.77
C PRO A 140 -48.55 -14.12 34.80
N PRO A 141 -49.67 -14.87 34.77
CA PRO A 141 -50.99 -14.26 34.85
C PRO A 141 -51.12 -13.61 36.22
N THR A 142 -51.09 -12.28 36.27
CA THR A 142 -51.55 -11.53 37.44
C THR A 142 -53.02 -11.89 37.62
N GLY A 143 -53.28 -12.60 38.71
CA GLY A 143 -54.59 -13.12 39.08
C GLY A 143 -55.63 -12.02 39.33
N ALA A 144 -56.86 -12.52 39.37
CA ALA A 144 -58.14 -11.90 39.69
C ALA A 144 -58.12 -10.85 40.83
#